data_AF-A0A838U8Z8-F1
#
_entry.id   AF-A0A838U8Z8-F1
#
_cell.length_a   1.000
_cell.length_b   1.000
_cell.length_c   1.000
_cell.angle_alpha   90.00
_cell.angle_beta   90.00
_cell.angle_gamma   90.00
#
_symmetry.space_group_name_H-M   'P 1'
#
loop_
_entity.id
_entity.type
_entity.pdbx_description
1 polymer ?
#
loop_
_entity_poly.entity_id
_entity_poly.type
_entity_poly.pdbx_seq_one_letter_code
_entity_poly.pdbx_strand_id
1 'polypeptide(L)'
;MVTSRSSSILVGLICISIWLIGCGDSANRNAPIGNPELGSDRQAGNARTNAEELRVFINIPQETEDIVWREFPAEEKLVAVMRLSKEDASEVAGVAGRTGGANKVSVQVENWFPDELVAQADMSGDGTVPADSYPATGFLLEPYTNGTIARIANTDYFIIEAFAR
;
A
#
# COMPACT_ATOMS: atom_id res chain seq x y z
N MET A 1 -1.43 29.28 -62.56
CA MET A 1 -0.16 29.27 -61.81
C MET A 1 0.23 27.81 -61.57
N VAL A 2 1.52 27.54 -61.67
CA VAL A 2 2.19 26.26 -61.98
C VAL A 2 1.84 25.08 -61.05
N THR A 3 1.57 23.94 -61.68
CA THR A 3 1.60 22.57 -61.15
C THR A 3 3.03 22.14 -60.79
N SER A 4 3.24 21.42 -59.69
CA SER A 4 4.45 20.59 -59.55
C SER A 4 4.13 19.25 -58.89
N ARG A 5 4.16 18.21 -59.72
CA ARG A 5 4.39 16.81 -59.36
C ARG A 5 5.87 16.53 -59.70
N SER A 6 6.63 15.87 -58.83
CA SER A 6 7.88 15.14 -59.13
C SER A 6 8.30 14.42 -57.83
N SER A 7 8.23 13.10 -57.68
CA SER A 7 9.07 12.05 -58.27
C SER A 7 10.51 11.98 -57.71
N SER A 8 10.74 10.92 -56.93
CA SER A 8 11.78 9.89 -57.16
C SER A 8 13.09 9.88 -56.33
N ILE A 9 13.46 8.64 -55.97
CA ILE A 9 14.80 8.07 -55.65
C ILE A 9 15.25 8.30 -54.19
N LEU A 10 15.22 7.32 -53.26
CA LEU A 10 15.87 5.99 -53.18
C LEU A 10 17.40 6.07 -53.17
N VAL A 11 18.00 6.29 -52.00
CA VAL A 11 19.37 5.84 -51.69
C VAL A 11 19.39 5.34 -50.25
N GLY A 12 19.69 4.05 -50.10
CA GLY A 12 19.89 3.43 -48.80
C GLY A 12 21.24 3.77 -48.21
N LEU A 13 21.30 3.77 -46.88
CA LEU A 13 22.54 3.47 -46.17
C LEU A 13 22.20 2.67 -44.91
N ILE A 14 22.53 1.39 -44.99
CA ILE A 14 22.57 0.44 -43.89
C ILE A 14 23.79 0.81 -43.03
N CYS A 15 23.57 1.24 -41.79
CA CYS A 15 24.61 1.30 -40.76
C CYS A 15 24.22 0.34 -39.63
N ILE A 16 24.69 -0.91 -39.79
CA ILE A 16 24.75 -1.91 -38.73
C ILE A 16 25.93 -1.54 -37.84
N SER A 17 25.67 -1.23 -36.57
CA SER A 17 26.70 -1.29 -35.52
C SER A 17 26.17 -2.15 -34.39
N ILE A 18 26.64 -3.40 -34.43
CA ILE A 18 26.52 -4.42 -33.40
C ILE A 18 27.32 -3.95 -32.18
N TRP A 19 26.66 -3.88 -31.02
CA TRP A 19 27.34 -3.98 -29.73
C TRP A 19 26.86 -5.26 -29.06
N LEU A 20 27.80 -6.20 -28.95
CA LEU A 20 27.65 -7.49 -28.28
C LEU A 20 28.30 -7.39 -26.89
N ILE A 21 27.64 -8.03 -25.92
CA ILE A 21 28.15 -8.63 -24.68
C ILE A 21 28.36 -7.70 -23.46
N GLY A 22 27.48 -7.89 -22.48
CA GLY A 22 27.77 -7.77 -21.06
C GLY A 22 27.19 -8.99 -20.34
N CYS A 23 28.06 -9.77 -19.68
CA CYS A 23 27.80 -11.05 -19.03
C CYS A 23 26.60 -11.07 -18.09
N GLY A 24 25.93 -12.23 -18.04
CA GLY A 24 25.18 -12.63 -16.86
C GLY A 24 26.11 -12.93 -15.69
N ASP A 25 25.68 -12.53 -14.50
CA ASP A 25 26.02 -13.20 -13.25
C ASP A 25 24.75 -13.29 -12.42
N SER A 26 24.23 -14.50 -12.30
CA SER A 26 23.15 -14.84 -11.38
C SER A 26 23.72 -14.80 -9.97
N ALA A 27 23.63 -13.65 -9.31
CA ALA A 27 23.99 -13.53 -7.90
C ALA A 27 22.93 -14.24 -7.03
N ASN A 28 23.12 -15.54 -6.83
CA ASN A 28 22.51 -16.31 -5.76
C ASN A 28 23.07 -15.79 -4.42
N ARG A 29 22.38 -14.83 -3.80
CA ARG A 29 22.68 -14.37 -2.45
C ARG A 29 21.95 -15.25 -1.45
N ASN A 30 22.61 -16.31 -0.99
CA ASN A 30 22.32 -16.86 0.34
C ASN A 30 22.80 -15.81 1.36
N ALA A 31 21.88 -15.00 1.87
CA ALA A 31 22.14 -14.21 3.07
C ALA A 31 22.27 -15.16 4.27
N PRO A 32 23.22 -14.91 5.19
CA PRO A 32 23.37 -15.72 6.39
C PRO A 32 22.17 -15.52 7.31
N ILE A 33 21.77 -16.63 7.95
CA ILE A 33 20.84 -16.67 9.08
C ILE A 33 21.42 -15.77 10.19
N GLY A 34 20.86 -14.57 10.33
CA GLY A 34 21.10 -13.67 11.44
C GLY A 34 20.00 -13.85 12.49
N ASN A 35 20.39 -14.04 13.74
CA ASN A 35 19.51 -14.11 14.89
C ASN A 35 18.56 -12.89 14.97
N PRO A 36 17.35 -13.04 15.54
CA PRO A 36 16.49 -11.90 15.83
C PRO A 36 17.11 -11.06 16.96
N GLU A 37 17.75 -9.95 16.59
CA GLU A 37 18.13 -8.91 17.55
C GLU A 37 16.87 -8.12 17.95
N LEU A 38 16.52 -8.24 19.24
CA LEU A 38 15.68 -7.30 19.95
C LEU A 38 16.38 -5.94 19.96
N GLY A 39 15.85 -4.92 19.28
CA GLY A 39 16.35 -3.56 19.44
C GLY A 39 15.93 -2.59 18.35
N SER A 40 14.83 -1.88 18.60
CA SER A 40 14.62 -0.45 18.28
C SER A 40 15.25 0.10 17.00
N ASP A 41 14.81 -0.37 15.84
CA ASP A 41 14.96 0.35 14.59
C ASP A 41 13.64 1.07 14.26
N ARG A 42 13.57 2.37 14.58
CA ARG A 42 12.63 3.32 13.94
C ARG A 42 13.08 3.61 12.50
N GLN A 43 13.45 2.57 11.78
CA GLN A 43 13.75 2.63 10.37
C GLN A 43 12.41 2.85 9.67
N ALA A 44 12.36 3.74 8.68
CA ALA A 44 11.29 3.75 7.69
C ALA A 44 11.35 2.41 6.95
N GLY A 45 10.87 1.37 7.62
CA GLY A 45 11.19 -0.02 7.36
C GLY A 45 10.09 -0.64 6.52
N ASN A 46 10.42 -1.77 5.91
CA ASN A 46 9.50 -2.54 5.09
C ASN A 46 8.16 -2.80 5.79
N ALA A 47 7.14 -3.14 5.00
CA ALA A 47 5.86 -3.57 5.53
C ALA A 47 6.06 -4.72 6.54
N ARG A 48 5.47 -4.56 7.74
CA ARG A 48 5.52 -5.47 8.88
C ARG A 48 4.19 -6.21 8.99
N THR A 49 4.21 -7.45 9.48
CA THR A 49 3.01 -8.29 9.61
C THR A 49 2.73 -8.72 11.05
N ASN A 50 3.47 -8.17 12.02
CA ASN A 50 3.29 -8.49 13.43
C ASN A 50 2.17 -7.65 14.05
N ALA A 51 1.06 -8.30 14.43
CA ALA A 51 -0.08 -7.65 15.08
C ALA A 51 0.27 -7.10 16.48
N GLU A 52 1.12 -7.80 17.25
CA GLU A 52 1.44 -7.42 18.63
C GLU A 52 2.25 -6.13 18.70
N GLU A 53 3.09 -5.87 17.71
CA GLU A 53 3.78 -4.59 17.58
C GLU A 53 2.82 -3.46 17.20
N LEU A 54 1.84 -3.75 16.34
CA LEU A 54 0.85 -2.75 15.94
C LEU A 54 -0.09 -2.35 17.09
N ARG A 55 -0.41 -3.29 18.01
CA ARG A 55 -1.22 -3.04 19.22
C ARG A 55 -0.65 -1.96 20.15
N VAL A 56 0.63 -1.61 20.01
CA VAL A 56 1.26 -0.50 20.77
C VAL A 56 0.79 0.87 20.25
N PHE A 57 0.37 0.95 18.99
CA PHE A 57 0.02 2.20 18.30
C PHE A 57 -1.47 2.36 18.06
N ILE A 58 -2.19 1.25 17.89
CA ILE A 58 -3.64 1.25 17.69
C ILE A 58 -4.29 0.19 18.58
N ASN A 59 -5.51 0.49 19.02
CA ASN A 59 -6.34 -0.40 19.81
C ASN A 59 -7.56 -0.85 19.00
N ILE A 60 -7.41 -1.97 18.29
CA ILE A 60 -8.53 -2.66 17.64
C ILE A 60 -8.98 -3.79 18.58
N PRO A 61 -10.26 -3.80 19.02
CA PRO A 61 -10.73 -4.76 20.01
C PRO A 61 -10.79 -6.20 19.47
N GLN A 62 -10.88 -6.35 18.15
CA GLN A 62 -11.03 -7.64 17.47
C GLN A 62 -9.70 -8.20 16.98
N GLU A 63 -9.65 -9.53 16.81
CA GLU A 63 -8.49 -10.22 16.24
C GLU A 63 -8.47 -10.06 14.71
N THR A 64 -7.30 -9.75 14.16
CA THR A 64 -7.10 -9.59 12.72
C THR A 64 -6.67 -10.92 12.09
N GLU A 65 -7.36 -11.34 11.02
CA GLU A 65 -7.02 -12.55 10.26
C GLU A 65 -5.73 -12.38 9.44
N ASP A 66 -5.52 -11.16 8.93
CA ASP A 66 -4.36 -10.77 8.13
C ASP A 66 -4.01 -9.33 8.48
N ILE A 67 -2.71 -9.00 8.49
CA ILE A 67 -2.25 -7.67 8.87
C ILE A 67 -0.93 -7.33 8.22
N VAL A 68 -0.87 -6.13 7.67
CA VAL A 68 0.32 -5.56 7.05
C VAL A 68 0.37 -4.07 7.40
N TRP A 69 1.45 -3.58 7.96
CA TRP A 69 1.55 -2.19 8.40
C TRP A 69 2.95 -1.60 8.22
N ARG A 70 3.01 -0.28 8.07
CA ARG A 70 4.25 0.44 7.82
C ARG A 70 4.23 1.79 8.53
N GLU A 71 5.37 2.16 9.10
CA GLU A 71 5.58 3.51 9.62
C GLU A 71 6.35 4.35 8.59
N PHE A 72 5.92 5.59 8.48
CA PHE A 72 6.50 6.65 7.67
C PHE A 72 7.00 7.73 8.64
N PRO A 73 8.17 7.54 9.28
CA PRO A 73 8.65 8.43 10.33
C PRO A 73 8.90 9.86 9.84
N ALA A 74 9.20 10.05 8.55
CA ALA A 74 9.36 11.38 7.95
C ALA A 74 8.04 12.16 7.83
N GLU A 75 6.91 11.47 7.81
CA GLU A 75 5.56 12.04 7.74
C GLU A 75 4.82 11.93 9.08
N GLU A 76 5.49 11.40 10.11
CA GLU A 76 4.88 11.07 11.40
C GLU A 76 3.59 10.25 11.25
N LYS A 77 3.59 9.35 10.25
CA LYS A 77 2.41 8.63 9.78
C LYS A 77 2.60 7.13 9.95
N LEU A 78 1.53 6.42 10.32
CA LEU A 78 1.44 4.97 10.29
C LEU A 78 0.29 4.56 9.38
N VAL A 79 0.53 3.57 8.53
CA VAL A 79 -0.51 2.97 7.69
C VAL A 79 -0.59 1.49 8.03
N ALA A 80 -1.77 1.01 8.39
CA ALA A 80 -2.04 -0.39 8.67
C ALA A 80 -3.20 -0.89 7.82
N VAL A 81 -2.97 -1.99 7.12
CA VAL A 81 -3.98 -2.74 6.37
C VAL A 81 -4.26 -4.02 7.14
N MET A 82 -5.52 -4.24 7.49
CA MET A 82 -5.93 -5.41 8.27
C MET A 82 -7.19 -6.03 7.71
N ARG A 83 -7.25 -7.35 7.73
CA ARG A 83 -8.45 -8.13 7.43
C ARG A 83 -9.07 -8.55 8.75
N LEU A 84 -10.36 -8.31 8.89
CA LEU A 84 -11.16 -8.80 9.99
C LEU A 84 -12.06 -9.93 9.51
N SER A 85 -12.56 -10.73 10.45
CA SER A 85 -13.70 -11.59 10.16
C SER A 85 -14.89 -10.72 9.73
N LYS A 86 -15.85 -11.29 9.00
CA LYS A 86 -17.01 -10.54 8.50
C LYS A 86 -17.86 -9.96 9.63
N GLU A 87 -18.00 -10.72 10.72
CA GLU A 87 -18.70 -10.32 11.93
C GLU A 87 -17.99 -9.11 12.58
N ASP A 88 -16.68 -9.20 12.77
CA ASP A 88 -15.86 -8.16 13.39
C ASP A 88 -15.76 -6.90 12.53
N ALA A 89 -15.65 -7.05 11.21
CA ALA A 89 -15.67 -5.95 10.26
C ALA A 89 -16.93 -5.09 10.39
N SER A 90 -18.07 -5.76 10.59
CA SER A 90 -19.35 -5.07 10.75
C SER A 90 -19.42 -4.33 12.10
N GLU A 91 -18.86 -4.91 13.16
CA GLU A 91 -18.76 -4.26 14.47
C GLU A 91 -17.83 -3.04 14.43
N VAL A 92 -16.62 -3.19 13.89
CA VAL A 92 -15.63 -2.10 13.80
C VAL A 92 -16.18 -0.93 12.99
N ALA A 93 -16.81 -1.19 11.83
CA ALA A 93 -17.48 -0.14 11.05
C ALA A 93 -18.63 0.51 11.83
N GLY A 94 -19.37 -0.27 12.62
CA GLY A 94 -20.43 0.23 13.50
C GLY A 94 -19.92 1.12 14.62
N VAL A 95 -18.79 0.77 15.24
CA VAL A 95 -18.12 1.59 16.27
C VAL A 95 -17.56 2.87 15.65
N ALA A 96 -16.86 2.77 14.53
CA ALA A 96 -16.30 3.92 13.83
C ALA A 96 -17.39 4.90 13.38
N GLY A 97 -18.51 4.38 12.87
CA GLY A 97 -19.69 5.13 12.46
C GLY A 97 -20.38 5.93 13.57
N ARG A 98 -20.18 5.57 14.84
CA ARG A 98 -20.71 6.34 15.99
C ARG A 98 -19.90 7.61 16.26
N THR A 99 -18.61 7.59 15.92
CA THR A 99 -17.69 8.72 16.14
C THR A 99 -17.73 9.72 14.98
N GLY A 100 -18.12 9.27 13.78
CA GLY A 100 -18.42 10.11 12.63
C GLY A 100 -19.03 9.29 11.50
N GLY A 101 -19.94 9.88 10.72
CA GLY A 101 -20.58 9.19 9.59
C GLY A 101 -19.57 8.73 8.53
N ALA A 102 -19.94 7.71 7.77
CA ALA A 102 -19.14 7.20 6.65
C ALA A 102 -19.02 8.24 5.53
N ASN A 103 -17.79 8.45 5.05
CA ASN A 103 -17.51 9.22 3.84
C ASN A 103 -17.03 8.28 2.74
N LYS A 104 -17.65 8.34 1.56
CA LYS A 104 -17.20 7.57 0.41
C LYS A 104 -15.93 8.17 -0.15
N VAL A 105 -14.87 7.37 -0.22
CA VAL A 105 -13.55 7.78 -0.71
C VAL A 105 -13.00 6.73 -1.70
N SER A 106 -12.01 7.12 -2.49
CA SER A 106 -11.15 6.18 -3.21
C SER A 106 -9.79 6.16 -2.53
N VAL A 107 -9.31 4.99 -2.16
CA VAL A 107 -8.02 4.82 -1.47
C VAL A 107 -6.98 4.36 -2.48
N GLN A 108 -5.83 5.05 -2.53
CA GLN A 108 -4.68 4.62 -3.32
C GLN A 108 -4.12 3.32 -2.73
N VAL A 109 -4.04 2.27 -3.55
CA VAL A 109 -3.41 1.01 -3.14
C VAL A 109 -1.92 1.08 -3.45
N GLU A 110 -1.12 0.63 -2.49
CA GLU A 110 0.33 0.53 -2.62
C GLU A 110 0.74 -0.93 -2.88
N ASN A 111 1.91 -1.12 -3.50
CA ASN A 111 2.43 -2.42 -3.89
C ASN A 111 2.79 -3.36 -2.72
N TRP A 112 2.81 -2.85 -1.49
CA TRP A 112 3.06 -3.64 -0.28
C TRP A 112 1.79 -4.03 0.45
N PHE A 113 0.61 -3.59 -0.03
CA PHE A 113 -0.67 -4.04 0.49
C PHE A 113 -0.91 -5.52 0.12
N PRO A 114 -1.86 -6.20 0.77
CA PRO A 114 -2.25 -7.56 0.40
C PRO A 114 -2.60 -7.69 -1.09
N ASP A 115 -2.19 -8.80 -1.70
CA ASP A 115 -2.33 -9.07 -3.14
C ASP A 115 -3.78 -8.94 -3.63
N GLU A 116 -4.76 -9.26 -2.79
CA GLU A 116 -6.19 -9.11 -3.09
C GLU A 116 -6.56 -7.65 -3.40
N LEU A 117 -6.05 -6.71 -2.60
CA LEU A 117 -6.30 -5.28 -2.79
C LEU A 117 -5.53 -4.73 -4.00
N VAL A 118 -4.29 -5.18 -4.18
CA VAL A 118 -3.47 -4.81 -5.36
C VAL A 118 -4.15 -5.26 -6.64
N ALA A 119 -4.62 -6.52 -6.70
CA ALA A 119 -5.35 -7.04 -7.84
C ALA A 119 -6.65 -6.26 -8.11
N GLN A 120 -7.39 -5.88 -7.05
CA GLN A 120 -8.60 -5.07 -7.19
C GLN A 120 -8.30 -3.67 -7.77
N ALA A 121 -7.22 -3.04 -7.32
CA ALA A 121 -6.77 -1.74 -7.81
C ALA A 121 -6.24 -1.81 -9.26
N ASP A 122 -5.58 -2.91 -9.64
CA ASP A 122 -5.15 -3.12 -11.03
C ASP A 122 -6.35 -3.28 -11.97
N MET A 123 -7.44 -3.88 -11.49
CA MET A 123 -8.69 -4.01 -12.25
C MET A 123 -9.43 -2.67 -12.46
N SER A 124 -9.29 -1.71 -11.55
CA SER A 124 -9.89 -0.37 -11.71
C SER A 124 -9.12 0.50 -12.72
N GLY A 125 -7.83 0.22 -12.92
CA GLY A 125 -6.96 0.88 -13.89
C GLY A 125 -6.42 2.25 -13.44
N ASP A 126 -6.85 2.74 -12.27
CA ASP A 126 -6.35 3.97 -11.66
C ASP A 126 -5.54 3.72 -10.37
N GLY A 127 -5.39 2.45 -9.96
CA GLY A 127 -4.65 2.07 -8.76
C GLY A 127 -5.39 2.39 -7.46
N THR A 128 -6.69 2.67 -7.52
CA THR A 128 -7.50 2.96 -6.34
C THR A 128 -8.62 1.95 -6.12
N VAL A 129 -9.04 1.82 -4.86
CA VAL A 129 -10.19 1.01 -4.46
C VAL A 129 -11.24 1.86 -3.72
N PRO A 130 -12.54 1.64 -3.98
CA PRO A 130 -13.60 2.34 -3.27
C PRO A 130 -13.66 1.90 -1.80
N ALA A 131 -13.87 2.86 -0.89
CA ALA A 131 -13.96 2.61 0.54
C ALA A 131 -14.98 3.54 1.22
N ASP A 132 -15.47 3.11 2.39
CA ASP A 132 -16.20 3.94 3.34
C ASP A 132 -15.25 4.31 4.49
N SER A 133 -14.92 5.61 4.63
CA SER A 133 -13.96 6.15 5.58
C SER A 133 -14.64 6.79 6.79
N TYR A 134 -14.05 6.56 7.97
CA TYR A 134 -14.52 7.03 9.27
C TYR A 134 -13.35 7.64 10.06
N PRO A 135 -13.62 8.51 11.06
CA PRO A 135 -12.59 8.96 11.98
C PRO A 135 -11.99 7.78 12.78
N ALA A 136 -10.66 7.67 12.82
CA ALA A 136 -9.98 6.60 13.56
C ALA A 136 -9.75 6.94 15.04
N THR A 137 -10.10 8.13 15.52
CA THR A 137 -9.70 8.65 16.84
C THR A 137 -9.99 7.71 18.02
N GLY A 138 -11.04 6.89 17.94
CA GLY A 138 -11.37 5.89 18.98
C GLY A 138 -10.46 4.66 19.02
N PHE A 139 -9.62 4.47 18.01
CA PHE A 139 -8.73 3.32 17.84
C PHE A 139 -7.25 3.69 17.94
N LEU A 140 -6.89 4.97 18.11
CA LEU A 140 -5.49 5.39 18.12
C LEU A 140 -4.94 5.48 19.54
N LEU A 141 -3.66 5.14 19.70
CA LEU A 141 -2.88 5.32 20.91
C LEU A 141 -1.74 6.32 20.65
N GLU A 142 -1.23 6.94 21.71
CA GLU A 142 -0.09 7.85 21.60
C GLU A 142 1.11 7.17 20.90
N PRO A 143 1.83 7.89 20.02
CA PRO A 143 1.76 9.33 19.74
C PRO A 143 0.70 9.73 18.70
N TYR A 144 -0.03 8.77 18.14
CA TYR A 144 -1.01 9.01 17.08
C TYR A 144 -2.32 9.53 17.68
N THR A 145 -2.77 10.69 17.22
CA THR A 145 -3.96 11.36 17.78
C THR A 145 -5.02 11.70 16.74
N ASN A 146 -4.66 11.62 15.46
CA ASN A 146 -5.57 11.87 14.36
C ASN A 146 -5.40 10.80 13.27
N GLY A 147 -6.45 10.55 12.50
CA GLY A 147 -6.41 9.54 11.46
C GLY A 147 -7.78 9.12 10.96
N THR A 148 -7.76 8.25 9.96
CA THR A 148 -8.96 7.66 9.35
C THR A 148 -8.85 6.15 9.30
N ILE A 149 -9.99 5.48 9.46
CA ILE A 149 -10.16 4.06 9.24
C ILE A 149 -11.13 3.89 8.07
N ALA A 150 -10.69 3.22 7.00
CA ALA A 150 -11.46 3.04 5.79
C ALA A 150 -11.76 1.55 5.57
N ARG A 151 -13.03 1.19 5.46
CA ARG A 151 -13.46 -0.16 5.05
C ARG A 151 -13.49 -0.23 3.55
N ILE A 152 -12.74 -1.15 2.96
CA ILE A 152 -12.74 -1.37 1.52
C ILE A 152 -14.05 -2.03 1.07
N ALA A 153 -14.62 -1.55 -0.03
CA ALA A 153 -15.90 -2.02 -0.51
C ALA A 153 -15.81 -3.47 -1.02
N ASN A 154 -16.82 -4.28 -0.67
CA ASN A 154 -16.94 -5.70 -1.01
C ASN A 154 -15.85 -6.59 -0.41
N THR A 155 -15.11 -6.10 0.59
CA THR A 155 -14.14 -6.89 1.34
C THR A 155 -14.30 -6.62 2.83
N ASP A 156 -13.54 -7.37 3.63
CA ASP A 156 -13.42 -7.18 5.07
C ASP A 156 -12.06 -6.58 5.45
N TYR A 157 -11.41 -5.93 4.47
CA TYR A 157 -10.19 -5.16 4.69
C TYR A 157 -10.49 -3.75 5.21
N PHE A 158 -9.67 -3.33 6.15
CA PHE A 158 -9.61 -1.99 6.69
C PHE A 158 -8.23 -1.40 6.49
N ILE A 159 -8.19 -0.12 6.15
CA ILE A 159 -6.96 0.67 6.09
C ILE A 159 -7.05 1.75 7.16
N ILE A 160 -6.10 1.76 8.08
CA ILE A 160 -5.94 2.81 9.08
C ILE A 160 -4.76 3.67 8.67
N GLU A 161 -5.01 4.96 8.51
CA GLU A 161 -3.98 5.98 8.41
C GLU A 161 -4.00 6.80 9.69
N ALA A 162 -2.88 6.80 10.41
CA ALA A 162 -2.72 7.46 11.70
C ALA A 162 -1.58 8.47 11.62
N PHE A 163 -1.77 9.65 12.22
CA PHE A 163 -0.83 10.76 12.22
C PHE A 163 -0.50 11.16 13.65
N ALA A 164 0.80 11.31 13.93
CA ALA A 164 1.28 11.84 15.20
C ALA A 164 1.04 13.35 15.29
N ARG A 165 1.21 13.88 16.50
CA ARG A 165 1.00 15.29 16.83
C ARG A 165 2.29 16.08 16.88
#